data_AF-A0A1Q9R6K8-F1
#
_entry.id   AF-A0A1Q9R6K8-F1
#
_cell.length_a   1.000
_cell.length_b   1.000
_cell.length_c   1.000
_cell.angle_alpha   90.00
_cell.angle_beta   90.00
_cell.angle_gamma   90.00
#
_symmetry.space_group_name_H-M   'P 1'
#
loop_
_entity.id
_entity.type
_entity.pdbx_description
1 polymer ?
#
loop_
_entity_poly.entity_id
_entity_poly.type
_entity_poly.pdbx_seq_one_letter_code
_entity_poly.pdbx_strand_id
1 'polypeptide(L)'
;MATGYMIRRGDKTSCGGQVLDGNPRFEIMGQPRASEGDPVSCGVTGQVYQILGGVYTFTNDGRRVAGSLDSISTCPCRAALVPSCFIFSYESSSGKAAEGPKQHAMGTASQRANVAAERAPCVPERQTTASSPLTSQWERWSPELIAVAGSQHDQGSGNKMMFIGQAVRELAEFLRSKPALTRTLVVFTPSYSEQMLSAARDSAEGYGATIVEITTAQELIDYLNNGKNRQQSPIERLSLFSHGVPQQIAFGYELPERSRMALDVLNYTLISPRAFSRTAQLDSFACRTGMGNRPDHPIEEAIQFFPQTHESLAQLLANHLRIKVHAFIRRSDYKNTWGSFEERQLGKLCNVSENTTPDGEWCRDWASMAKERKSTNDMFDFTYQAMGASNPVISGETPVGVPGGYFEFLPQ
;
A
#
# COMPACT_ATOMS: atom_id res chain seq x y z
N MET A 1 -4.18 -22.76 7.51
CA MET A 1 -5.28 -22.29 6.65
C MET A 1 -4.68 -21.43 5.57
N ALA A 2 -5.22 -21.45 4.35
CA ALA A 2 -4.68 -20.64 3.25
C ALA A 2 -5.63 -19.46 2.96
N THR A 3 -5.07 -18.27 2.80
CA THR A 3 -5.82 -17.06 2.46
C THR A 3 -6.12 -17.05 0.96
N GLY A 4 -7.40 -17.12 0.61
CA GLY A 4 -7.91 -16.93 -0.75
C GLY A 4 -8.52 -15.55 -0.94
N TYR A 5 -8.77 -15.17 -2.20
CA TYR A 5 -9.36 -13.89 -2.56
C TYR A 5 -10.55 -14.09 -3.48
N MET A 6 -11.58 -13.25 -3.32
CA MET A 6 -12.77 -13.30 -4.16
C MET A 6 -12.45 -12.86 -5.59
N ILE A 7 -13.04 -13.56 -6.55
CA ILE A 7 -12.82 -13.33 -7.97
C ILE A 7 -13.89 -12.39 -8.54
N ARG A 8 -13.48 -11.51 -9.45
CA ARG A 8 -14.34 -10.55 -10.14
C ARG A 8 -14.17 -10.62 -11.65
N ARG A 9 -15.12 -10.03 -12.37
CA ARG A 9 -15.01 -9.78 -13.80
C ARG A 9 -13.68 -9.09 -14.09
N GLY A 10 -12.97 -9.61 -15.08
CA GLY A 10 -11.68 -9.10 -15.49
C GLY A 10 -10.47 -9.79 -14.82
N ASP A 11 -10.65 -10.63 -13.81
CA ASP A 11 -9.55 -11.41 -13.24
C ASP A 11 -9.01 -12.43 -14.24
N LYS A 12 -7.69 -12.62 -14.23
CA LYS A 12 -7.01 -13.49 -15.20
C LYS A 12 -7.07 -14.95 -14.78
N THR A 13 -6.81 -15.85 -15.71
CA THR A 13 -6.59 -17.26 -15.40
C THR A 13 -5.14 -17.64 -15.65
N SER A 14 -4.64 -18.64 -14.94
CA SER A 14 -3.27 -19.15 -15.08
C SER A 14 -2.92 -19.63 -16.49
N CYS A 15 -3.91 -19.94 -17.33
CA CYS A 15 -3.71 -20.30 -18.74
C CYS A 15 -3.71 -19.11 -19.70
N GLY A 16 -3.73 -17.87 -19.19
CA GLY A 16 -3.77 -16.63 -19.99
C GLY A 16 -5.16 -16.14 -20.37
N GLY A 17 -6.22 -16.78 -19.85
CA GLY A 17 -7.61 -16.38 -20.06
C GLY A 17 -8.09 -15.34 -19.04
N GLN A 18 -9.41 -15.08 -19.01
CA GLN A 18 -9.99 -14.06 -18.14
C GLN A 18 -11.47 -14.34 -17.80
N VAL A 19 -11.90 -13.95 -16.61
CA VAL A 19 -13.31 -13.97 -16.20
C VAL A 19 -14.08 -12.89 -16.95
N LEU A 20 -15.13 -13.27 -17.66
CA LEU A 20 -15.83 -12.43 -18.62
C LEU A 20 -17.01 -11.68 -18.01
N ASP A 21 -17.65 -12.27 -17.01
CA ASP A 21 -18.84 -11.71 -16.38
C ASP A 21 -18.97 -12.12 -14.89
N GLY A 22 -19.92 -11.48 -14.20
CA GLY A 22 -20.27 -11.74 -12.80
C GLY A 22 -21.64 -11.13 -12.44
N ASN A 23 -22.04 -11.20 -11.17
CA ASN A 23 -23.30 -10.62 -10.73
C ASN A 23 -23.12 -9.09 -10.45
N PRO A 24 -23.78 -8.20 -11.22
CA PRO A 24 -23.59 -6.75 -11.07
C PRO A 24 -24.20 -6.17 -9.79
N ARG A 25 -25.04 -6.92 -9.06
CA ARG A 25 -25.55 -6.47 -7.74
C ARG A 25 -24.49 -6.50 -6.64
N PHE A 26 -23.42 -7.26 -6.86
CA PHE A 26 -22.37 -7.46 -5.87
C PHE A 26 -21.04 -7.14 -6.54
N GLU A 27 -20.47 -5.98 -6.21
CA GLU A 27 -19.28 -5.48 -6.88
C GLU A 27 -18.04 -5.52 -5.98
N ILE A 28 -16.88 -5.76 -6.61
CA ILE A 28 -15.57 -5.64 -5.99
C ILE A 28 -14.83 -4.51 -6.70
N MET A 29 -14.77 -3.35 -6.05
CA MET A 29 -14.19 -2.10 -6.60
C MET A 29 -14.80 -1.74 -7.96
N GLY A 30 -16.13 -1.73 -8.06
CA GLY A 30 -16.86 -1.36 -9.28
C GLY A 30 -16.85 -2.40 -10.40
N GLN A 31 -16.41 -3.64 -10.14
CA GLN A 31 -16.49 -4.75 -11.09
C GLN A 31 -17.39 -5.86 -10.55
N PRO A 32 -18.26 -6.46 -11.39
CA PRO A 32 -19.13 -7.56 -10.98
C PRO A 32 -18.35 -8.72 -10.34
N ARG A 33 -18.80 -9.18 -9.18
CA ARG A 33 -18.23 -10.34 -8.49
C ARG A 33 -18.63 -11.63 -9.19
N ALA A 34 -17.66 -12.51 -9.41
CA ALA A 34 -17.88 -13.78 -10.09
C ALA A 34 -18.38 -14.87 -9.11
N SER A 35 -19.17 -15.79 -9.63
CA SER A 35 -19.74 -16.95 -8.92
C SER A 35 -19.60 -18.21 -9.79
N GLU A 36 -19.72 -19.37 -9.15
CA GLU A 36 -19.71 -20.67 -9.82
C GLU A 36 -20.73 -20.71 -10.97
N GLY A 37 -20.28 -21.05 -12.19
CA GLY A 37 -21.05 -21.05 -13.42
C GLY A 37 -20.85 -19.82 -14.31
N ASP A 38 -20.21 -18.74 -13.81
CA ASP A 38 -19.99 -17.53 -14.62
C ASP A 38 -18.94 -17.78 -15.73
N PRO A 39 -19.05 -17.06 -16.86
CA PRO A 39 -18.22 -17.31 -18.04
C PRO A 39 -16.77 -16.86 -17.87
N VAL A 40 -15.84 -17.68 -18.37
CA VAL A 40 -14.39 -17.46 -18.32
C VAL A 40 -13.75 -17.91 -19.64
N SER A 41 -12.86 -17.11 -20.22
CA SER A 41 -12.11 -17.50 -21.42
C SER A 41 -10.91 -18.37 -21.07
N CYS A 42 -10.51 -19.24 -22.00
CA CYS A 42 -9.25 -20.00 -21.93
C CYS A 42 -8.19 -19.35 -22.82
N GLY A 43 -7.02 -19.04 -22.28
CA GLY A 43 -5.93 -18.43 -23.07
C GLY A 43 -5.23 -19.39 -24.04
N VAL A 44 -5.44 -20.71 -23.88
CA VAL A 44 -4.86 -21.73 -24.79
C VAL A 44 -5.82 -22.05 -25.94
N THR A 45 -7.09 -22.30 -25.65
CA THR A 45 -8.07 -22.69 -26.68
C THR A 45 -8.82 -21.52 -27.30
N GLY A 46 -8.80 -20.34 -26.68
CA GLY A 46 -9.55 -19.15 -27.11
C GLY A 46 -11.06 -19.23 -26.90
N GLN A 47 -11.59 -20.36 -26.43
CA GLN A 47 -13.02 -20.57 -26.20
C GLN A 47 -13.48 -20.12 -24.82
N VAL A 48 -14.81 -19.99 -24.65
CA VAL A 48 -15.47 -19.63 -23.38
C VAL A 48 -15.92 -20.90 -22.65
N TYR A 49 -15.62 -20.94 -21.36
CA TYR A 49 -15.92 -21.99 -20.40
C TYR A 49 -16.62 -21.38 -19.18
N GLN A 50 -16.86 -22.19 -18.16
CA GLN A 50 -17.47 -21.75 -16.90
C GLN A 50 -16.51 -21.89 -15.72
N ILE A 51 -16.73 -21.09 -14.68
CA ILE A 51 -16.09 -21.27 -13.38
C ILE A 51 -16.73 -22.46 -12.65
N LEU A 52 -15.91 -23.35 -12.11
CA LEU A 52 -16.31 -24.49 -11.28
C LEU A 52 -15.77 -24.30 -9.87
N GLY A 53 -16.60 -24.53 -8.85
CA GLY A 53 -16.23 -24.35 -7.45
C GLY A 53 -16.41 -22.91 -6.96
N GLY A 54 -16.32 -22.74 -5.64
CA GLY A 54 -16.49 -21.46 -4.96
C GLY A 54 -16.35 -21.61 -3.45
N VAL A 55 -16.25 -20.46 -2.76
CA VAL A 55 -16.06 -20.38 -1.32
C VAL A 55 -17.23 -21.07 -0.61
N TYR A 56 -16.94 -22.14 0.13
CA TYR A 56 -17.98 -23.00 0.70
C TYR A 56 -18.91 -22.26 1.69
N THR A 57 -18.37 -21.28 2.42
CA THR A 57 -19.11 -20.50 3.42
C THR A 57 -19.85 -19.30 2.83
N PHE A 58 -19.77 -19.05 1.51
CA PHE A 58 -20.26 -17.81 0.92
C PHE A 58 -20.98 -18.00 -0.42
N THR A 59 -22.29 -17.74 -0.41
CA THR A 59 -23.18 -17.92 -1.57
C THR A 59 -23.97 -16.65 -1.89
N ASN A 60 -24.15 -16.36 -3.18
CA ASN A 60 -25.04 -15.34 -3.72
C ASN A 60 -26.12 -16.01 -4.56
N ASP A 61 -27.40 -15.71 -4.31
CA ASP A 61 -28.52 -16.24 -5.11
C ASP A 61 -28.45 -17.78 -5.31
N GLY A 62 -27.99 -18.50 -4.27
CA GLY A 62 -27.83 -19.96 -4.30
C GLY A 62 -26.57 -20.48 -5.01
N ARG A 63 -25.72 -19.62 -5.57
CA ARG A 63 -24.45 -19.98 -6.24
C ARG A 63 -23.26 -19.61 -5.35
N ARG A 64 -22.25 -20.48 -5.28
CA ARG A 64 -21.03 -20.19 -4.49
C ARG A 64 -20.23 -19.08 -5.15
N VAL A 65 -19.76 -18.13 -4.35
CA VAL A 65 -18.91 -17.03 -4.85
C VAL A 65 -17.56 -17.60 -5.26
N ALA A 66 -17.04 -17.15 -6.40
CA ALA A 66 -15.78 -17.66 -6.92
C ALA A 66 -14.59 -17.15 -6.10
N GLY A 67 -13.69 -18.05 -5.75
CA GLY A 67 -12.51 -17.76 -4.93
C GLY A 67 -11.23 -18.28 -5.56
N SER A 68 -10.11 -17.62 -5.30
CA SER A 68 -8.81 -17.95 -5.92
C SER A 68 -8.26 -19.33 -5.53
N LEU A 69 -8.74 -19.91 -4.42
CA LEU A 69 -8.29 -21.23 -3.94
C LEU A 69 -9.30 -22.35 -4.22
N ASP A 70 -10.58 -22.02 -4.29
CA ASP A 70 -11.67 -23.01 -4.32
C ASP A 70 -12.43 -23.02 -5.67
N SER A 71 -12.01 -22.18 -6.61
CA SER A 71 -12.57 -22.10 -7.96
C SER A 71 -11.50 -22.28 -9.04
N ILE A 72 -11.88 -22.96 -10.11
CA ILE A 72 -11.08 -23.17 -11.31
C ILE A 72 -11.93 -22.98 -12.56
N SER A 73 -11.30 -22.76 -13.71
CA SER A 73 -11.98 -22.83 -15.01
C SER A 73 -12.24 -24.29 -15.41
N THR A 74 -13.40 -24.55 -16.03
CA THR A 74 -13.75 -25.85 -16.65
C THR A 74 -13.03 -26.12 -17.97
N CYS A 75 -12.16 -25.21 -18.43
CA CYS A 75 -11.36 -25.45 -19.62
C CYS A 75 -10.40 -26.64 -19.47
N PRO A 76 -9.88 -27.22 -20.57
CA PRO A 76 -8.95 -28.35 -20.52
C PRO A 76 -7.69 -28.09 -19.66
N CYS A 77 -7.28 -26.83 -19.50
CA CYS A 77 -6.15 -26.44 -18.66
C CYS A 77 -6.45 -26.49 -17.15
N ARG A 78 -7.74 -26.59 -16.76
CA ARG A 78 -8.22 -26.46 -15.37
C ARG A 78 -7.63 -25.25 -14.65
N ALA A 79 -7.62 -24.12 -15.36
CA ALA A 79 -6.85 -22.96 -14.96
C ALA A 79 -7.36 -22.37 -13.64
N ALA A 80 -6.45 -22.17 -12.68
CA ALA A 80 -6.72 -21.38 -11.48
C ALA A 80 -7.10 -19.93 -11.84
N LEU A 81 -7.96 -19.33 -11.01
CA LEU A 81 -8.38 -17.94 -11.15
C LEU A 81 -7.40 -17.05 -10.37
N VAL A 82 -6.85 -16.05 -11.05
CA VAL A 82 -5.81 -15.15 -10.54
C VAL A 82 -6.47 -13.82 -10.15
N PRO A 83 -6.66 -13.56 -8.84
CA PRO A 83 -7.32 -12.36 -8.37
C PRO A 83 -6.49 -11.12 -8.72
N SER A 84 -7.15 -10.05 -9.16
CA SER A 84 -6.54 -8.72 -9.33
C SER A 84 -6.85 -7.76 -8.16
N CYS A 85 -7.70 -8.17 -7.22
CA CYS A 85 -8.07 -7.41 -6.04
C CYS A 85 -7.91 -8.27 -4.78
N PHE A 86 -7.10 -7.78 -3.84
CA PHE A 86 -6.75 -8.52 -2.62
C PHE A 86 -7.45 -7.97 -1.36
N ILE A 87 -8.43 -7.07 -1.53
CA ILE A 87 -9.19 -6.44 -0.44
C ILE A 87 -10.19 -7.43 0.18
N PHE A 88 -10.82 -8.29 -0.64
CA PHE A 88 -11.81 -9.26 -0.19
C PHE A 88 -11.16 -10.65 -0.11
N SER A 89 -10.58 -10.94 1.05
CA SER A 89 -9.97 -12.23 1.35
C SER A 89 -10.92 -13.13 2.14
N TYR A 90 -10.64 -14.43 2.13
CA TYR A 90 -11.33 -15.43 2.92
C TYR A 90 -10.35 -16.54 3.31
N GLU A 91 -10.62 -17.21 4.43
CA GLU A 91 -9.85 -18.40 4.81
C GLU A 91 -10.46 -19.65 4.20
N SER A 92 -9.67 -20.40 3.44
CA SER A 92 -10.06 -21.73 3.01
C SER A 92 -9.49 -22.77 3.96
N SER A 93 -10.37 -23.53 4.60
CA SER A 93 -10.02 -24.72 5.38
C SER A 93 -9.74 -25.94 4.49
N SER A 94 -10.09 -25.87 3.20
CA SER A 94 -9.82 -26.88 2.19
C SER A 94 -8.46 -26.65 1.53
N GLY A 95 -7.43 -27.36 1.98
CA GLY A 95 -6.20 -27.60 1.21
C GLY A 95 -6.43 -28.45 -0.05
N LYS A 96 -7.58 -28.32 -0.72
CA LYS A 96 -7.95 -29.04 -1.94
C LYS A 96 -8.72 -28.10 -2.86
N ALA A 97 -8.03 -27.63 -3.90
CA ALA A 97 -8.70 -27.17 -5.12
C ALA A 97 -9.73 -28.22 -5.55
N ALA A 98 -10.89 -27.80 -6.07
CA ALA A 98 -11.94 -28.71 -6.53
C ALA A 98 -11.37 -29.80 -7.48
N GLU A 99 -11.14 -31.00 -6.97
CA GLU A 99 -10.72 -32.17 -7.75
C GLU A 99 -11.93 -32.74 -8.50
N GLY A 100 -12.16 -32.29 -9.75
CA GLY A 100 -12.96 -33.02 -10.73
C GLY A 100 -12.34 -34.41 -11.01
N PRO A 101 -13.18 -35.42 -11.32
CA PRO A 101 -12.84 -36.83 -11.27
C PRO A 101 -11.73 -37.20 -12.25
N LYS A 102 -10.75 -37.97 -11.76
CA LYS A 102 -9.77 -38.68 -12.60
C LYS A 102 -10.48 -39.83 -13.31
N GLN A 103 -10.70 -39.71 -14.61
CA GLN A 103 -11.01 -40.87 -15.43
C GLN A 103 -9.75 -41.39 -16.12
N HIS A 104 -9.41 -42.63 -15.77
CA HIS A 104 -8.55 -43.52 -16.51
C HIS A 104 -9.23 -43.97 -17.82
N ALA A 105 -8.46 -44.02 -18.92
CA ALA A 105 -8.50 -45.15 -19.86
C ALA A 105 -7.27 -45.14 -20.80
N MET A 106 -6.55 -46.28 -20.80
CA MET A 106 -5.78 -46.96 -21.86
C MET A 106 -5.23 -46.12 -23.02
N GLY A 107 -3.93 -46.14 -23.38
CA GLY A 107 -2.97 -47.24 -23.38
C GLY A 107 -2.75 -47.73 -24.82
N THR A 108 -1.64 -47.36 -25.46
CA THR A 108 -0.92 -48.19 -26.44
C THR A 108 0.55 -47.79 -26.50
N ALA A 109 1.41 -48.81 -26.43
CA ALA A 109 2.85 -48.76 -26.37
C ALA A 109 3.53 -48.56 -27.74
N SER A 110 4.78 -48.06 -27.72
CA SER A 110 5.96 -48.47 -28.54
C SER A 110 7.00 -47.33 -28.49
N GLN A 111 8.32 -47.44 -28.36
CA GLN A 111 9.32 -48.49 -28.10
C GLN A 111 10.63 -47.76 -27.71
N ARG A 112 11.37 -48.36 -26.76
CA ARG A 112 12.84 -48.37 -26.48
C ARG A 112 13.76 -47.38 -27.25
N ALA A 113 14.76 -46.77 -26.59
CA ALA A 113 15.99 -47.49 -26.18
C ALA A 113 16.74 -46.89 -24.96
N ASN A 114 17.31 -47.83 -24.20
CA ASN A 114 18.21 -47.69 -23.04
C ASN A 114 19.58 -47.10 -23.40
N VAL A 115 20.27 -46.47 -22.45
CA VAL A 115 21.59 -46.92 -21.94
C VAL A 115 21.77 -46.56 -20.45
N ALA A 116 21.98 -47.63 -19.67
CA ALA A 116 22.76 -47.85 -18.44
C ALA A 116 22.62 -46.96 -17.17
N ALA A 117 22.15 -47.62 -16.10
CA ALA A 117 22.46 -47.36 -14.70
C ALA A 117 23.92 -47.77 -14.38
N GLU A 118 24.56 -47.28 -13.32
CA GLU A 118 24.50 -47.91 -11.99
C GLU A 118 24.79 -46.94 -10.83
N ARG A 119 24.14 -47.22 -9.68
CA ARG A 119 24.22 -46.53 -8.39
C ARG A 119 24.75 -47.52 -7.33
N ALA A 120 25.52 -47.02 -6.35
CA ALA A 120 25.36 -47.19 -4.88
C ALA A 120 26.70 -46.85 -4.14
N PRO A 121 26.77 -46.77 -2.79
CA PRO A 121 26.22 -45.69 -1.93
C PRO A 121 27.21 -45.14 -0.85
N CYS A 122 26.83 -43.99 -0.25
CA CYS A 122 27.07 -43.44 1.12
C CYS A 122 28.48 -43.37 1.81
N VAL A 123 29.07 -42.16 1.86
CA VAL A 123 29.53 -41.31 3.04
C VAL A 123 30.47 -41.91 4.13
N PRO A 124 31.38 -41.14 4.82
CA PRO A 124 32.34 -40.09 4.40
C PRO A 124 33.78 -40.30 4.98
N GLU A 125 34.82 -39.69 4.39
CA GLU A 125 35.93 -39.18 5.21
C GLU A 125 36.73 -38.06 4.53
N ARG A 126 37.12 -37.11 5.39
CA ARG A 126 38.26 -36.19 5.33
C ARG A 126 38.16 -34.84 4.59
N GLN A 127 38.25 -33.83 5.46
CA GLN A 127 39.30 -32.81 5.50
C GLN A 127 39.32 -31.78 4.37
N THR A 128 38.77 -30.62 4.76
CA THR A 128 39.43 -29.31 4.72
C THR A 128 40.12 -28.94 3.42
N THR A 129 39.40 -28.17 2.62
CA THR A 129 39.97 -26.98 1.99
C THR A 129 38.98 -25.84 2.17
N ALA A 130 39.47 -24.73 2.72
CA ALA A 130 38.76 -23.49 2.89
C ALA A 130 38.08 -23.08 1.58
N SER A 131 36.75 -23.04 1.59
CA SER A 131 35.98 -22.29 0.60
C SER A 131 35.57 -20.98 1.24
N SER A 132 36.16 -19.89 0.76
CA SER A 132 35.53 -18.57 0.80
C SER A 132 34.04 -18.73 0.47
N PRO A 133 33.12 -18.06 1.18
CA PRO A 133 31.78 -17.95 0.66
C PRO A 133 31.91 -17.11 -0.62
N LEU A 134 31.65 -17.74 -1.76
CA LEU A 134 31.12 -17.03 -2.92
C LEU A 134 29.81 -16.40 -2.44
N THR A 135 29.90 -15.22 -1.84
CA THR A 135 28.79 -14.31 -1.72
C THR A 135 28.36 -14.04 -3.15
N SER A 136 27.21 -14.60 -3.51
CA SER A 136 26.61 -14.41 -4.81
C SER A 136 26.55 -12.92 -5.11
N GLN A 137 27.30 -12.47 -6.12
CA GLN A 137 27.35 -11.12 -6.66
C GLN A 137 26.05 -10.76 -7.40
N TRP A 138 24.92 -10.91 -6.71
CA TRP A 138 23.73 -10.15 -6.96
C TRP A 138 23.52 -9.29 -5.72
N GLU A 139 24.25 -8.18 -5.61
CA GLU A 139 23.68 -7.00 -4.95
C GLU A 139 22.42 -6.67 -5.76
N ARG A 140 21.32 -7.30 -5.35
CA ARG A 140 20.04 -7.23 -6.03
C ARG A 140 19.66 -5.77 -6.08
N TRP A 141 19.36 -5.30 -7.28
CA TRP A 141 18.63 -4.05 -7.46
C TRP A 141 17.43 -4.09 -6.52
N SER A 142 17.42 -3.25 -5.50
CA SER A 142 16.37 -3.21 -4.48
C SER A 142 15.81 -1.81 -4.47
N PRO A 143 14.80 -1.52 -5.31
CA PRO A 143 14.15 -0.23 -5.28
C PRO A 143 13.64 0.11 -3.88
N GLU A 144 13.67 1.40 -3.56
CA GLU A 144 13.35 1.91 -2.24
C GLU A 144 11.93 2.48 -2.18
N LEU A 145 11.24 2.22 -1.08
CA LEU A 145 9.94 2.80 -0.73
C LEU A 145 10.13 3.74 0.46
N ILE A 146 9.81 5.01 0.28
CA ILE A 146 10.08 6.06 1.26
C ILE A 146 8.76 6.67 1.73
N ALA A 147 8.54 6.69 3.05
CA ALA A 147 7.49 7.47 3.69
C ALA A 147 8.13 8.62 4.46
N VAL A 148 7.68 9.86 4.23
CA VAL A 148 8.22 11.07 4.85
C VAL A 148 7.16 11.68 5.77
N ALA A 149 7.48 11.84 7.04
CA ALA A 149 6.67 12.56 8.01
C ALA A 149 7.22 13.97 8.22
N GLY A 150 6.38 14.97 7.98
CA GLY A 150 6.60 16.34 8.39
C GLY A 150 6.47 16.52 9.90
N SER A 151 6.88 17.68 10.36
CA SER A 151 6.75 18.16 11.71
C SER A 151 5.37 18.81 11.95
N GLN A 152 4.96 18.86 13.22
CA GLN A 152 3.64 19.32 13.65
C GLN A 152 3.75 20.48 14.66
N HIS A 153 2.99 21.55 14.43
CA HIS A 153 2.90 22.70 15.34
C HIS A 153 1.72 22.60 16.32
N ASP A 154 0.69 21.79 16.00
CA ASP A 154 -0.49 21.58 16.85
C ASP A 154 -0.11 20.95 18.20
N GLN A 155 -0.62 21.54 19.28
CA GLN A 155 -0.36 21.12 20.66
C GLN A 155 -1.40 20.13 21.21
N GLY A 156 -2.48 19.87 20.48
CA GLY A 156 -3.45 18.83 20.81
C GLY A 156 -2.82 17.45 20.69
N SER A 157 -2.84 16.68 21.78
CA SER A 157 -2.20 15.37 21.86
C SER A 157 -2.61 14.40 20.74
N GLY A 158 -3.84 14.51 20.23
CA GLY A 158 -4.35 13.76 19.08
C GLY A 158 -3.68 14.10 17.74
N ASN A 159 -3.19 15.31 17.58
CA ASN A 159 -2.66 15.82 16.30
C ASN A 159 -1.14 15.78 16.24
N LYS A 160 -0.45 15.83 17.40
CA LYS A 160 1.03 15.84 17.50
C LYS A 160 1.68 14.79 16.60
N MET A 161 1.19 13.55 16.65
CA MET A 161 1.80 12.42 15.95
C MET A 161 1.14 12.06 14.61
N MET A 162 0.21 12.87 14.08
CA MET A 162 -0.61 12.43 12.95
C MET A 162 0.20 12.17 11.67
N PHE A 163 1.24 12.95 11.38
CA PHE A 163 2.08 12.75 10.20
C PHE A 163 2.97 11.50 10.33
N ILE A 164 3.59 11.31 11.50
CA ILE A 164 4.35 10.07 11.79
C ILE A 164 3.42 8.86 11.72
N GLY A 165 2.23 8.94 12.32
CA GLY A 165 1.23 7.88 12.26
C GLY A 165 0.85 7.47 10.83
N GLN A 166 0.62 8.44 9.95
CA GLN A 166 0.32 8.17 8.54
C GLN A 166 1.53 7.63 7.78
N ALA A 167 2.74 8.13 8.04
CA ALA A 167 3.96 7.60 7.44
C ALA A 167 4.22 6.14 7.87
N VAL A 168 3.99 5.81 9.14
CA VAL A 168 4.08 4.43 9.66
C VAL A 168 3.01 3.53 9.07
N ARG A 169 1.77 4.02 8.90
CA ARG A 169 0.73 3.30 8.16
C ARG A 169 1.20 2.98 6.74
N GLU A 170 1.85 3.93 6.07
CA GLU A 170 2.38 3.70 4.73
C GLU A 170 3.48 2.64 4.70
N LEU A 171 4.32 2.52 5.75
CA LEU A 171 5.26 1.40 5.88
C LEU A 171 4.53 0.05 5.94
N ALA A 172 3.39 -0.03 6.64
CA ALA A 172 2.56 -1.23 6.69
C ALA A 172 2.01 -1.59 5.29
N GLU A 173 1.57 -0.59 4.52
CA GLU A 173 1.12 -0.78 3.14
C GLU A 173 2.27 -1.17 2.19
N PHE A 174 3.46 -0.63 2.39
CA PHE A 174 4.66 -1.03 1.66
C PHE A 174 5.04 -2.48 1.94
N LEU A 175 5.02 -2.89 3.22
CA LEU A 175 5.30 -4.27 3.61
C LEU A 175 4.26 -5.23 2.99
N ARG A 176 2.98 -4.83 2.96
CA ARG A 176 1.90 -5.64 2.39
C ARG A 176 2.00 -5.78 0.87
N SER A 177 2.28 -4.68 0.17
CA SER A 177 2.27 -4.63 -1.30
C SER A 177 3.59 -5.07 -1.94
N LYS A 178 4.72 -4.74 -1.31
CA LYS A 178 6.07 -4.97 -1.84
C LYS A 178 7.02 -5.43 -0.71
N PRO A 179 6.77 -6.59 -0.08
CA PRO A 179 7.48 -7.03 1.13
C PRO A 179 9.00 -7.14 0.97
N ALA A 180 9.45 -7.51 -0.24
CA ALA A 180 10.86 -7.71 -0.56
C ALA A 180 11.65 -6.41 -0.76
N LEU A 181 10.99 -5.26 -0.91
CA LEU A 181 11.66 -3.99 -1.16
C LEU A 181 12.09 -3.31 0.14
N THR A 182 13.17 -2.55 0.04
CA THR A 182 13.68 -1.76 1.15
C THR A 182 12.72 -0.61 1.47
N ARG A 183 12.39 -0.45 2.75
CA ARG A 183 11.51 0.61 3.26
C ARG A 183 12.32 1.61 4.10
N THR A 184 11.99 2.88 3.98
CA THR A 184 12.60 3.95 4.78
C THR A 184 11.54 4.90 5.30
N LEU A 185 11.64 5.23 6.59
CA LEU A 185 10.91 6.31 7.23
C LEU A 185 11.82 7.52 7.35
N VAL A 186 11.48 8.62 6.70
CA VAL A 186 12.16 9.91 6.88
C VAL A 186 11.30 10.78 7.81
N VAL A 187 11.89 11.37 8.84
CA VAL A 187 11.16 12.18 9.82
C VAL A 187 11.81 13.56 9.95
N PHE A 188 11.03 14.61 9.71
CA PHE A 188 11.40 15.96 10.13
C PHE A 188 11.26 16.07 11.64
N THR A 189 12.38 16.11 12.34
CA THR A 189 12.47 16.05 13.81
C THR A 189 12.07 17.31 14.58
N PRO A 190 12.09 18.55 14.03
CA PRO A 190 11.66 19.72 14.78
C PRO A 190 10.27 19.50 15.42
N SER A 191 10.04 20.10 16.59
CA SER A 191 8.82 19.97 17.42
C SER A 191 8.46 18.59 17.99
N TYR A 192 9.14 17.50 17.60
CA TYR A 192 8.95 16.20 18.22
C TYR A 192 9.85 16.01 19.46
N SER A 193 9.30 15.44 20.53
CA SER A 193 10.09 15.05 21.70
C SER A 193 10.83 13.73 21.46
N GLU A 194 11.84 13.42 22.28
CA GLU A 194 12.52 12.12 22.19
C GLU A 194 11.59 10.92 22.37
N GLN A 195 10.53 11.05 23.19
CA GLN A 195 9.54 9.97 23.34
C GLN A 195 8.75 9.76 22.05
N MET A 196 8.42 10.83 21.33
CA MET A 196 7.74 10.76 20.03
C MET A 196 8.66 10.15 18.96
N LEU A 197 9.92 10.59 18.91
CA LEU A 197 10.90 10.05 17.97
C LEU A 197 11.24 8.59 18.28
N SER A 198 11.35 8.21 19.55
CA SER A 198 11.52 6.81 19.97
C SER A 198 10.35 5.95 19.50
N ALA A 199 9.10 6.40 19.69
CA ALA A 199 7.94 5.67 19.21
C ALA A 199 7.93 5.50 17.68
N ALA A 200 8.43 6.49 16.93
CA ALA A 200 8.59 6.39 15.49
C ALA A 200 9.69 5.38 15.09
N ARG A 201 10.83 5.37 15.80
CA ARG A 201 11.93 4.41 15.62
C ARG A 201 11.45 2.98 15.86
N ASP A 202 10.74 2.75 16.95
CA ASP A 202 10.21 1.42 17.33
C ASP A 202 9.24 0.90 16.25
N SER A 203 8.34 1.76 15.75
CA SER A 203 7.45 1.40 14.64
C SER A 203 8.20 1.13 13.33
N ALA A 204 9.21 1.93 12.99
CA ALA A 204 10.03 1.71 11.80
C ALA A 204 10.76 0.37 11.87
N GLU A 205 11.35 0.03 13.03
CA GLU A 205 11.97 -1.28 13.28
C GLU A 205 10.96 -2.42 13.12
N GLY A 206 9.77 -2.28 13.70
CA GLY A 206 8.68 -3.27 13.57
C GLY A 206 8.27 -3.56 12.12
N TYR A 207 8.40 -2.58 11.24
CA TYR A 207 8.15 -2.73 9.79
C TYR A 207 9.43 -3.00 8.97
N GLY A 208 10.56 -3.26 9.63
CA GLY A 208 11.86 -3.52 9.01
C GLY A 208 12.33 -2.35 8.12
N ALA A 209 11.97 -1.12 8.48
CA ALA A 209 12.32 0.10 7.77
C ALA A 209 13.52 0.80 8.42
N THR A 210 14.38 1.39 7.60
CA THR A 210 15.44 2.29 8.08
C THR A 210 14.82 3.64 8.45
N ILE A 211 15.23 4.26 9.56
CA ILE A 211 14.83 5.63 9.89
C ILE A 211 15.91 6.63 9.49
N VAL A 212 15.48 7.78 8.96
CA VAL A 212 16.33 8.91 8.60
C VAL A 212 15.74 10.16 9.22
N GLU A 213 16.43 10.71 10.21
CA GLU A 213 16.00 11.91 10.93
C GLU A 213 16.67 13.14 10.32
N ILE A 214 15.85 14.12 9.94
CA ILE A 214 16.28 15.34 9.26
C ILE A 214 15.66 16.57 9.89
N THR A 215 16.23 17.74 9.60
CA THR A 215 15.74 19.04 10.07
C THR A 215 15.38 20.00 8.95
N THR A 216 15.84 19.75 7.72
CA THR A 216 15.66 20.65 6.58
C THR A 216 15.21 19.94 5.30
N ALA A 217 14.56 20.68 4.41
CA ALA A 217 14.21 20.20 3.07
C ALA A 217 15.46 19.93 2.23
N GLN A 218 16.56 20.63 2.49
CA GLN A 218 17.84 20.34 1.83
C GLN A 218 18.35 18.95 2.23
N GLU A 219 18.29 18.57 3.50
CA GLU A 219 18.64 17.21 3.94
C GLU A 219 17.72 16.14 3.32
N LEU A 220 16.42 16.44 3.16
CA LEU A 220 15.52 15.56 2.40
C LEU A 220 16.00 15.40 0.96
N ILE A 221 16.27 16.49 0.26
CA ILE A 221 16.75 16.48 -1.14
C ILE A 221 18.07 15.72 -1.24
N ASP A 222 19.00 15.94 -0.31
CA ASP A 222 20.29 15.26 -0.26
C ASP A 222 20.12 13.76 -0.03
N TYR A 223 19.20 13.36 0.85
CA TYR A 223 18.85 11.95 1.04
C TYR A 223 18.22 11.34 -0.22
N LEU A 224 17.25 12.01 -0.83
CA LEU A 224 16.61 11.52 -2.07
C LEU A 224 17.64 11.36 -3.19
N ASN A 225 18.60 12.28 -3.31
CA ASN A 225 19.61 12.22 -4.36
C ASN A 225 20.71 11.19 -4.06
N ASN A 226 21.20 11.13 -2.82
CA ASN A 226 22.49 10.51 -2.49
C ASN A 226 22.45 9.59 -1.24
N GLY A 227 21.32 9.48 -0.54
CA GLY A 227 21.19 8.68 0.69
C GLY A 227 21.43 7.18 0.48
N LYS A 228 21.25 6.69 -0.75
CA LYS A 228 21.62 5.34 -1.20
C LYS A 228 22.23 5.42 -2.60
N ASN A 229 22.87 4.34 -3.05
CA ASN A 229 23.29 4.22 -4.45
C ASN A 229 22.07 4.14 -5.37
N ARG A 230 21.64 5.26 -5.96
CA ARG A 230 20.42 5.35 -6.77
C ARG A 230 20.44 4.53 -8.06
N GLN A 231 21.62 4.09 -8.51
CA GLN A 231 21.71 3.15 -9.63
C GLN A 231 21.31 1.72 -9.22
N GLN A 232 21.53 1.34 -7.97
CA GLN A 232 21.19 0.02 -7.42
C GLN A 232 19.88 0.03 -6.62
N SER A 233 19.57 1.16 -5.98
CA SER A 233 18.41 1.37 -5.11
C SER A 233 17.64 2.64 -5.54
N PRO A 234 17.08 2.65 -6.77
CA PRO A 234 16.26 3.76 -7.22
C PRO A 234 14.99 3.88 -6.37
N ILE A 235 14.47 5.08 -6.21
CA ILE A 235 13.22 5.32 -5.49
C ILE A 235 12.06 4.84 -6.35
N GLU A 236 11.26 3.92 -5.83
CA GLU A 236 10.08 3.37 -6.48
C GLU A 236 8.79 4.01 -5.95
N ARG A 237 8.80 4.48 -4.69
CA ARG A 237 7.66 5.14 -4.06
C ARG A 237 8.16 6.22 -3.10
N LEU A 238 7.58 7.41 -3.17
CA LEU A 238 7.84 8.51 -2.24
C LEU A 238 6.51 9.07 -1.75
N SER A 239 6.14 8.80 -0.51
CA SER A 239 4.89 9.27 0.10
C SER A 239 5.20 10.37 1.13
N LEU A 240 4.58 11.54 1.00
CA LEU A 240 4.86 12.75 1.79
C LEU A 240 3.65 13.13 2.64
N PHE A 241 3.79 13.11 3.96
CA PHE A 241 2.74 13.45 4.92
C PHE A 241 3.12 14.72 5.67
N SER A 242 2.44 15.83 5.39
CA SER A 242 2.72 17.12 6.03
C SER A 242 1.55 18.08 5.87
N HIS A 243 1.71 19.28 6.43
CA HIS A 243 0.94 20.44 6.03
C HIS A 243 1.25 20.85 4.59
N GLY A 244 0.41 21.70 4.03
CA GLY A 244 0.58 22.21 2.68
C GLY A 244 -0.18 23.51 2.41
N VAL A 245 0.38 24.30 1.52
CA VAL A 245 -0.26 25.46 0.90
C VAL A 245 -0.04 25.35 -0.60
N PRO A 246 -0.81 26.07 -1.44
CA PRO A 246 -0.56 26.05 -2.87
C PRO A 246 0.92 26.32 -3.18
N GLN A 247 1.47 25.58 -4.15
CA GLN A 247 2.88 25.64 -4.56
C GLN A 247 3.93 25.18 -3.53
N GLN A 248 3.53 24.63 -2.36
CA GLN A 248 4.46 24.24 -1.30
C GLN A 248 3.98 23.05 -0.46
N ILE A 249 4.84 22.05 -0.32
CA ILE A 249 4.76 21.01 0.72
C ILE A 249 5.52 21.55 1.94
N ALA A 250 4.78 21.83 3.02
CA ALA A 250 5.32 22.50 4.20
C ALA A 250 5.55 21.49 5.33
N PHE A 251 6.76 20.93 5.42
CA PHE A 251 7.12 19.97 6.46
C PHE A 251 7.27 20.61 7.84
N GLY A 252 7.43 21.93 7.94
CA GLY A 252 7.53 22.66 9.20
C GLY A 252 6.55 23.83 9.31
N TYR A 253 5.33 23.67 8.80
CA TYR A 253 4.32 24.73 8.78
C TYR A 253 4.11 25.33 10.19
N GLU A 254 4.06 26.66 10.26
CA GLU A 254 3.96 27.46 11.50
C GLU A 254 5.08 27.28 12.54
N LEU A 255 6.14 26.53 12.23
CA LEU A 255 7.30 26.39 13.11
C LEU A 255 8.37 27.46 12.85
N PRO A 256 9.31 27.64 13.81
CA PRO A 256 10.57 28.33 13.54
C PRO A 256 11.26 27.71 12.32
N GLU A 257 11.90 28.54 11.50
CA GLU A 257 12.62 28.10 10.29
C GLU A 257 11.76 27.32 9.27
N ARG A 258 10.43 27.49 9.27
CA ARG A 258 9.51 26.84 8.31
C ARG A 258 9.94 26.89 6.84
N SER A 259 10.60 27.98 6.42
CA SER A 259 11.12 28.13 5.06
C SER A 259 12.23 27.14 4.71
N ARG A 260 13.01 26.69 5.70
CA ARG A 260 14.03 25.64 5.52
C ARG A 260 13.43 24.25 5.45
N MET A 261 12.18 24.07 5.87
CA MET A 261 11.44 22.81 5.88
C MET A 261 10.36 22.77 4.79
N ALA A 262 10.57 23.47 3.68
CA ALA A 262 9.61 23.53 2.58
C ALA A 262 10.19 22.94 1.30
N LEU A 263 9.43 22.06 0.65
CA LEU A 263 9.64 21.70 -0.75
C LEU A 263 8.63 22.49 -1.59
N ASP A 264 9.12 23.33 -2.49
CA ASP A 264 8.29 24.28 -3.23
C ASP A 264 8.78 24.49 -4.66
N VAL A 265 8.10 25.40 -5.37
CA VAL A 265 8.39 25.73 -6.77
C VAL A 265 9.78 26.35 -7.00
N LEU A 266 10.51 26.73 -5.96
CA LEU A 266 11.85 27.30 -6.07
C LEU A 266 12.94 26.24 -5.95
N ASN A 267 12.69 25.12 -5.25
CA ASN A 267 13.71 24.11 -4.95
C ASN A 267 13.39 22.70 -5.46
N TYR A 268 12.20 22.42 -5.98
CA TYR A 268 11.84 21.08 -6.48
C TYR A 268 12.78 20.53 -7.57
N THR A 269 13.40 21.41 -8.36
CA THR A 269 14.34 21.03 -9.43
C THR A 269 15.67 20.48 -8.91
N LEU A 270 15.97 20.68 -7.62
CA LEU A 270 17.16 20.13 -6.98
C LEU A 270 17.06 18.62 -6.75
N ILE A 271 15.85 18.06 -6.79
CA ILE A 271 15.65 16.61 -6.74
C ILE A 271 16.05 16.03 -8.11
N SER A 272 17.01 15.10 -8.13
CA SER A 272 17.50 14.48 -9.35
C SER A 272 16.47 13.48 -9.90
N PRO A 273 16.03 13.61 -11.16
CA PRO A 273 15.17 12.61 -11.80
C PRO A 273 15.82 11.22 -11.86
N ARG A 274 17.16 11.16 -11.87
CA ARG A 274 17.93 9.90 -11.86
C ARG A 274 17.87 9.16 -10.53
N ALA A 275 17.36 9.79 -9.48
CA ALA A 275 17.14 9.13 -8.20
C ALA A 275 15.96 8.13 -8.23
N PHE A 276 15.07 8.27 -9.21
CA PHE A 276 13.81 7.53 -9.29
C PHE A 276 13.86 6.40 -10.32
N SER A 277 13.09 5.35 -10.04
CA SER A 277 12.73 4.32 -11.00
C SER A 277 11.83 4.92 -12.09
N ARG A 278 11.86 4.35 -13.30
CA ARG A 278 11.01 4.81 -14.43
C ARG A 278 9.52 4.62 -14.16
N THR A 279 9.17 3.70 -13.27
CA THR A 279 7.78 3.41 -12.86
C THR A 279 7.42 4.04 -11.53
N ALA A 280 8.30 4.88 -10.97
CA ALA A 280 8.11 5.40 -9.63
C ALA A 280 6.85 6.26 -9.53
N GLN A 281 6.39 6.42 -8.29
CA GLN A 281 5.28 7.30 -7.96
C GLN A 281 5.64 8.16 -6.76
N LEU A 282 5.25 9.44 -6.82
CA LEU A 282 5.27 10.35 -5.70
C LEU A 282 3.83 10.62 -5.25
N ASP A 283 3.58 10.57 -3.96
CA ASP A 283 2.27 10.74 -3.34
C ASP A 283 2.35 11.85 -2.32
N SER A 284 1.81 13.03 -2.65
CA SER A 284 1.69 14.12 -1.70
C SER A 284 0.34 14.06 -0.98
N PHE A 285 0.39 13.89 0.33
CA PHE A 285 -0.76 14.05 1.22
C PHE A 285 -0.77 15.43 1.87
N ALA A 286 0.06 16.36 1.41
CA ALA A 286 0.02 17.75 1.83
C ALA A 286 -1.17 18.48 1.19
N CYS A 287 -1.75 19.41 1.94
CA CYS A 287 -2.90 20.19 1.47
C CYS A 287 -2.55 20.93 0.17
N ARG A 288 -3.43 20.85 -0.83
CA ARG A 288 -3.40 21.72 -2.02
C ARG A 288 -2.12 21.63 -2.86
N THR A 289 -1.34 20.54 -2.79
CA THR A 289 -0.16 20.36 -3.66
C THR A 289 -0.53 20.35 -5.14
N GLY A 290 -1.73 19.90 -5.48
CA GLY A 290 -2.29 19.91 -6.84
C GLY A 290 -2.88 21.26 -7.27
N MET A 291 -2.79 22.30 -6.44
CA MET A 291 -3.28 23.64 -6.74
C MET A 291 -2.13 24.56 -7.15
N GLY A 292 -2.28 25.24 -8.28
CA GLY A 292 -1.30 26.21 -8.80
C GLY A 292 -1.61 27.66 -8.44
N ASN A 293 -2.82 27.97 -7.96
CA ASN A 293 -3.18 29.33 -7.55
C ASN A 293 -2.20 29.86 -6.50
N ARG A 294 -1.84 31.13 -6.61
CA ARG A 294 -0.96 31.77 -5.62
C ARG A 294 -1.67 31.92 -4.27
N PRO A 295 -0.92 31.86 -3.16
CA PRO A 295 -1.48 31.97 -1.80
C PRO A 295 -1.87 33.41 -1.41
N ASP A 296 -1.87 34.36 -2.34
CA ASP A 296 -2.07 35.80 -2.12
C ASP A 296 -3.52 36.19 -1.79
N HIS A 297 -4.47 35.26 -1.94
CA HIS A 297 -5.84 35.42 -1.47
C HIS A 297 -6.19 34.37 -0.40
N PRO A 298 -7.13 34.63 0.52
CA PRO A 298 -7.63 33.65 1.48
C PRO A 298 -8.41 32.56 0.75
N ILE A 299 -7.68 31.65 0.09
CA ILE A 299 -8.21 30.47 -0.60
C ILE A 299 -8.89 29.53 0.40
N GLU A 300 -8.58 29.66 1.69
CA GLU A 300 -9.06 28.78 2.76
C GLU A 300 -10.59 28.74 2.86
N GLU A 301 -11.25 29.87 2.54
CA GLU A 301 -12.70 30.06 2.57
C GLU A 301 -13.28 30.51 1.21
N ALA A 302 -12.43 30.72 0.21
CA ALA A 302 -12.87 31.18 -1.10
C ALA A 302 -13.47 30.03 -1.94
N ILE A 303 -14.45 30.39 -2.75
CA ILE A 303 -14.91 29.53 -3.85
C ILE A 303 -13.87 29.63 -4.97
N GLN A 304 -13.19 28.52 -5.26
CA GLN A 304 -12.19 28.42 -6.32
C GLN A 304 -12.74 27.50 -7.42
N PHE A 305 -12.96 28.05 -8.62
CA PHE A 305 -13.39 27.26 -9.78
C PHE A 305 -12.23 26.86 -10.70
N PHE A 306 -11.08 27.54 -10.57
CA PHE A 306 -9.93 27.39 -11.46
C PHE A 306 -8.67 27.07 -10.65
N PRO A 307 -8.42 25.79 -10.31
CA PRO A 307 -7.30 25.38 -9.46
C PRO A 307 -5.90 25.58 -10.06
N GLN A 308 -5.82 25.97 -11.34
CA GLN A 308 -4.57 26.14 -12.09
C GLN A 308 -3.64 24.92 -11.94
N THR A 309 -4.18 23.71 -12.09
CA THR A 309 -3.47 22.44 -11.86
C THR A 309 -2.17 22.32 -12.66
N HIS A 310 -2.10 22.93 -13.85
CA HIS A 310 -0.88 22.95 -14.67
C HIS A 310 0.29 23.71 -14.05
N GLU A 311 0.01 24.69 -13.18
CA GLU A 311 1.02 25.49 -12.46
C GLU A 311 1.26 24.95 -11.04
N SER A 312 0.60 23.85 -10.67
CA SER A 312 0.73 23.24 -9.35
C SER A 312 2.11 22.62 -9.14
N LEU A 313 2.56 22.59 -7.88
CA LEU A 313 3.78 21.89 -7.51
C LEU A 313 3.72 20.40 -7.91
N ALA A 314 2.53 19.77 -7.81
CA ALA A 314 2.35 18.38 -8.26
C ALA A 314 2.68 18.21 -9.75
N GLN A 315 2.16 19.08 -10.62
CA GLN A 315 2.45 19.01 -12.06
C GLN A 315 3.92 19.33 -12.37
N LEU A 316 4.50 20.32 -11.68
CA LEU A 316 5.91 20.68 -11.83
C LEU A 316 6.84 19.52 -11.44
N LEU A 317 6.55 18.85 -10.32
CA LEU A 317 7.24 17.63 -9.90
C LEU A 317 7.09 16.51 -10.93
N ALA A 318 5.88 16.25 -11.44
CA ALA A 318 5.65 15.21 -12.44
C ALA A 318 6.47 15.45 -13.71
N ASN A 319 6.49 16.69 -14.19
CA ASN A 319 7.23 17.09 -15.38
C ASN A 319 8.75 16.96 -15.19
N HIS A 320 9.27 17.45 -14.06
CA HIS A 320 10.70 17.44 -13.78
C HIS A 320 11.23 16.03 -13.52
N LEU A 321 10.57 15.29 -12.62
CA LEU A 321 11.00 13.95 -12.23
C LEU A 321 10.68 12.88 -13.28
N ARG A 322 9.80 13.18 -14.25
CA ARG A 322 9.33 12.25 -15.28
C ARG A 322 8.67 11.00 -14.68
N ILE A 323 7.94 11.19 -13.58
CA ILE A 323 7.16 10.16 -12.88
C ILE A 323 5.75 10.67 -12.62
N LYS A 324 4.83 9.76 -12.32
CA LYS A 324 3.48 10.14 -11.89
C LYS A 324 3.50 10.71 -10.47
N VAL A 325 2.75 11.78 -10.26
CA VAL A 325 2.54 12.40 -8.96
C VAL A 325 1.07 12.32 -8.60
N HIS A 326 0.75 11.93 -7.38
CA HIS A 326 -0.61 12.02 -6.85
C HIS A 326 -0.69 13.11 -5.78
N ALA A 327 -1.74 13.93 -5.83
CA ALA A 327 -1.92 15.03 -4.90
C ALA A 327 -3.38 15.42 -4.72
N PHE A 328 -3.70 16.02 -3.58
CA PHE A 328 -4.96 16.72 -3.39
C PHE A 328 -4.90 18.12 -3.99
N ILE A 329 -5.97 18.51 -4.68
CA ILE A 329 -6.22 19.91 -5.07
C ILE A 329 -6.81 20.69 -3.87
N ARG A 330 -7.57 20.00 -3.03
CA ARG A 330 -8.16 20.51 -1.79
C ARG A 330 -7.20 20.35 -0.59
N ARG A 331 -7.62 20.86 0.57
CA ARG A 331 -7.04 20.49 1.85
C ARG A 331 -7.06 18.97 2.02
N SER A 332 -6.03 18.47 2.67
CA SER A 332 -5.99 17.10 3.17
C SER A 332 -6.71 17.02 4.50
N ASP A 333 -7.45 15.94 4.74
CA ASP A 333 -8.15 15.69 5.99
C ASP A 333 -7.49 14.52 6.74
N TYR A 334 -6.86 14.86 7.86
CA TYR A 334 -6.17 13.95 8.77
C TYR A 334 -7.03 13.58 10.00
N LYS A 335 -8.26 14.09 10.13
CA LYS A 335 -9.08 13.96 11.36
C LYS A 335 -9.38 12.51 11.76
N ASN A 336 -9.31 11.60 10.79
CA ASN A 336 -9.61 10.18 10.97
C ASN A 336 -8.36 9.32 11.23
N THR A 337 -7.18 9.93 11.38
CA THR A 337 -5.89 9.23 11.57
C THR A 337 -5.98 8.15 12.67
N TRP A 338 -6.63 8.45 13.79
CA TRP A 338 -6.80 7.53 14.93
C TRP A 338 -8.21 6.94 15.04
N GLY A 339 -8.88 6.82 13.90
CA GLY A 339 -10.24 6.29 13.77
C GLY A 339 -11.24 7.33 13.27
N SER A 340 -12.32 6.88 12.64
CA SER A 340 -13.43 7.72 12.19
C SER A 340 -14.37 8.09 13.35
N PHE A 341 -15.32 8.99 13.09
CA PHE A 341 -16.35 9.30 14.09
C PHE A 341 -17.19 8.05 14.42
N GLU A 342 -17.56 7.29 13.40
CA GLU A 342 -18.36 6.07 13.47
C GLU A 342 -17.60 4.98 14.24
N GLU A 343 -16.33 4.74 13.91
CA GLU A 343 -15.47 3.78 14.62
C GLU A 343 -15.33 4.16 16.11
N ARG A 344 -15.16 5.45 16.42
CA ARG A 344 -15.15 5.92 17.81
C ARG A 344 -16.47 5.72 18.54
N GLN A 345 -17.62 5.82 17.87
CA GLN A 345 -18.91 5.51 18.49
C GLN A 345 -19.08 4.01 18.68
N LEU A 346 -18.75 3.21 17.66
CA LEU A 346 -18.84 1.74 17.71
C LEU A 346 -17.93 1.18 18.80
N GLY A 347 -16.72 1.72 18.94
CA GLY A 347 -15.78 1.34 19.99
C GLY A 347 -16.32 1.55 21.42
N LYS A 348 -17.20 2.54 21.64
CA LYS A 348 -17.88 2.71 22.95
C LYS A 348 -18.91 1.63 23.21
N LEU A 349 -19.52 1.09 22.16
CA LEU A 349 -20.54 0.05 22.22
C LEU A 349 -19.94 -1.35 22.40
N CYS A 350 -18.65 -1.55 22.10
CA CYS A 350 -17.94 -2.81 22.32
C CYS A 350 -18.00 -3.33 23.78
N ASN A 351 -18.23 -2.44 24.76
CA ASN A 351 -18.40 -2.83 26.17
C ASN A 351 -19.82 -3.32 26.52
N VAL A 352 -20.77 -3.21 25.58
CA VAL A 352 -22.21 -3.47 25.80
C VAL A 352 -22.66 -4.78 25.13
N SER A 353 -21.93 -5.28 24.14
CA SER A 353 -22.21 -6.56 23.46
C SER A 353 -21.23 -7.64 23.91
N GLU A 354 -21.64 -8.52 24.82
CA GLU A 354 -20.84 -9.69 25.21
C GLU A 354 -20.60 -10.62 24.01
N ASN A 355 -19.41 -10.56 23.41
CA ASN A 355 -18.68 -11.63 22.70
C ASN A 355 -19.39 -12.55 21.67
N THR A 356 -20.60 -12.28 21.21
CA THR A 356 -21.34 -13.18 20.29
C THR A 356 -21.51 -12.68 18.85
N THR A 357 -20.80 -11.64 18.41
CA THR A 357 -20.86 -11.15 17.02
C THR A 357 -19.48 -11.15 16.32
N PRO A 358 -19.43 -11.18 14.97
CA PRO A 358 -18.20 -11.00 14.18
C PRO A 358 -17.45 -9.70 14.51
N ASP A 359 -18.14 -8.70 15.06
CA ASP A 359 -17.57 -7.45 15.56
C ASP A 359 -16.64 -7.65 16.77
N GLY A 360 -16.62 -8.85 17.38
CA GLY A 360 -15.78 -9.16 18.53
C GLY A 360 -14.28 -9.09 18.24
N GLU A 361 -13.84 -9.44 17.04
CA GLU A 361 -12.42 -9.31 16.66
C GLU A 361 -12.03 -7.84 16.46
N TRP A 362 -12.82 -7.10 15.68
CA TRP A 362 -12.63 -5.66 15.51
C TRP A 362 -12.67 -4.91 16.86
N CYS A 363 -13.61 -5.25 17.75
CA CYS A 363 -13.70 -4.67 19.08
C CYS A 363 -12.46 -4.96 19.94
N ARG A 364 -11.89 -6.16 19.85
CA ARG A 364 -10.64 -6.50 20.56
C ARG A 364 -9.47 -5.68 20.03
N ASP A 365 -9.31 -5.59 18.72
CA ASP A 365 -8.24 -4.82 18.08
C ASP A 365 -8.39 -3.32 18.37
N TRP A 366 -9.61 -2.80 18.24
CA TRP A 366 -9.94 -1.43 18.59
C TRP A 366 -9.64 -1.12 20.07
N ALA A 367 -10.02 -2.01 20.98
CA ALA A 367 -9.74 -1.86 22.42
C ALA A 367 -8.23 -1.89 22.71
N SER A 368 -7.48 -2.76 22.04
CA SER A 368 -6.02 -2.83 22.15
C SER A 368 -5.36 -1.52 21.72
N MET A 369 -5.68 -1.02 20.52
CA MET A 369 -5.18 0.25 20.02
C MET A 369 -5.63 1.44 20.87
N ALA A 370 -6.88 1.45 21.34
CA ALA A 370 -7.39 2.50 22.21
C ALA A 370 -6.65 2.54 23.56
N LYS A 371 -6.30 1.37 24.10
CA LYS A 371 -5.49 1.27 25.32
C LYS A 371 -4.09 1.80 25.11
N GLU A 372 -3.45 1.48 23.99
CA GLU A 372 -2.13 2.01 23.62
C GLU A 372 -2.16 3.54 23.52
N ARG A 373 -3.07 4.08 22.71
CA ARG A 373 -3.29 5.53 22.55
C ARG A 373 -3.54 6.25 23.86
N LYS A 374 -4.37 5.66 24.74
CA LYS A 374 -4.62 6.20 26.07
C LYS A 374 -3.35 6.17 26.92
N SER A 375 -2.61 5.07 26.91
CA SER A 375 -1.37 4.93 27.67
C SER A 375 -0.33 5.97 27.26
N THR A 376 -0.09 6.16 25.97
CA THR A 376 0.86 7.17 25.49
C THR A 376 0.40 8.59 25.83
N ASN A 377 -0.90 8.84 25.71
CA ASN A 377 -1.47 10.15 26.03
C ASN A 377 -1.33 10.49 27.52
N ASP A 378 -1.67 9.54 28.39
CA ASP A 378 -1.63 9.73 29.84
C ASP A 378 -0.19 9.87 30.36
N MET A 379 0.78 9.17 29.74
CA MET A 379 2.19 9.19 30.17
C MET A 379 3.00 10.34 29.55
N PHE A 380 2.76 10.67 28.27
CA PHE A 380 3.63 11.52 27.48
C PHE A 380 2.92 12.67 26.74
N ASP A 381 1.62 12.85 26.95
CA ASP A 381 0.81 13.90 26.32
C ASP A 381 0.79 13.86 24.78
N PHE A 382 0.79 12.65 24.20
CA PHE A 382 0.52 12.44 22.79
C PHE A 382 -0.21 11.12 22.51
N THR A 383 -1.07 11.12 21.49
CA THR A 383 -1.79 9.94 21.03
C THR A 383 -0.96 9.22 19.97
N TYR A 384 -0.70 7.93 20.16
CA TYR A 384 0.02 7.11 19.18
C TYR A 384 -0.39 5.64 19.26
N GLN A 385 -0.22 4.92 18.14
CA GLN A 385 -0.31 3.47 18.09
C GLN A 385 0.76 2.91 17.15
N ALA A 386 1.46 1.87 17.58
CA ALA A 386 2.69 1.38 16.95
C ALA A 386 2.46 0.84 15.53
N MET A 387 1.26 0.37 15.23
CA MET A 387 0.90 -0.12 13.90
C MET A 387 0.69 0.99 12.86
N GLY A 388 0.72 2.27 13.26
CA GLY A 388 0.41 3.41 12.42
C GLY A 388 -1.07 3.79 12.42
N ALA A 389 -1.41 4.83 11.66
CA ALA A 389 -2.76 5.36 11.53
C ALA A 389 -3.79 4.29 11.12
N SER A 390 -5.01 4.39 11.66
CA SER A 390 -6.11 3.46 11.38
C SER A 390 -6.75 3.74 10.01
N ASN A 391 -6.92 5.02 9.66
CA ASN A 391 -7.50 5.43 8.38
C ASN A 391 -6.51 6.26 7.55
N PRO A 392 -6.59 6.17 6.20
CA PRO A 392 -5.78 7.01 5.33
C PRO A 392 -6.20 8.48 5.39
N VAL A 393 -5.32 9.34 4.91
CA VAL A 393 -5.64 10.74 4.61
C VAL A 393 -6.64 10.79 3.45
N ILE A 394 -7.67 11.61 3.59
CA ILE A 394 -8.68 11.82 2.54
C ILE A 394 -8.68 13.26 2.05
N SER A 395 -9.33 13.51 0.93
CA SER A 395 -9.57 14.87 0.44
C SER A 395 -10.60 15.55 1.33
N GLY A 396 -10.28 16.75 1.82
CA GLY A 396 -11.21 17.61 2.53
C GLY A 396 -12.17 18.35 1.60
N GLU A 397 -12.87 19.33 2.16
CA GLU A 397 -13.94 20.06 1.44
C GLU A 397 -13.55 21.45 0.95
N THR A 398 -12.38 21.98 1.35
CA THR A 398 -11.96 23.34 0.96
C THR A 398 -10.69 23.36 0.11
N PRO A 399 -10.54 24.32 -0.83
CA PRO A 399 -11.53 25.34 -1.18
C PRO A 399 -12.79 24.75 -1.82
N VAL A 400 -13.90 25.48 -1.71
CA VAL A 400 -15.18 25.08 -2.31
C VAL A 400 -15.10 25.31 -3.82
N GLY A 401 -15.77 24.49 -4.63
CA GLY A 401 -15.85 24.67 -6.09
C GLY A 401 -14.78 23.95 -6.91
N VAL A 402 -13.70 23.48 -6.28
CA VAL A 402 -12.74 22.54 -6.90
C VAL A 402 -13.20 21.09 -6.68
N PRO A 403 -12.90 20.16 -7.59
CA PRO A 403 -13.26 18.76 -7.39
C PRO A 403 -12.45 18.14 -6.24
N GLY A 404 -13.12 17.29 -5.45
CA GLY A 404 -12.48 16.51 -4.40
C GLY A 404 -11.80 15.27 -4.95
N GLY A 405 -11.06 14.57 -4.09
CA GLY A 405 -10.39 13.32 -4.42
C GLY A 405 -8.89 13.46 -4.65
N TYR A 406 -8.26 12.33 -4.96
CA TYR A 406 -6.81 12.20 -5.09
C TYR A 406 -6.43 12.13 -6.57
N PHE A 407 -5.83 13.20 -7.08
CA PHE A 407 -5.62 13.40 -8.52
C PHE A 407 -4.28 12.86 -8.96
N GLU A 408 -4.25 12.23 -10.13
CA GLU A 408 -3.02 11.82 -10.81
C GLU A 408 -2.55 12.94 -11.77
N PHE A 409 -1.28 13.31 -11.65
CA PHE A 409 -0.57 14.24 -12.50
C PHE A 409 0.50 13.46 -13.26
N LEU A 410 0.37 13.43 -14.58
CA LEU A 410 1.31 12.74 -15.47
C LEU A 410 2.34 13.72 -16.03
N PRO A 411 3.57 13.26 -16.31
CA PRO A 411 4.57 14.07 -16.99
C PRO A 411 4.07 14.53 -18.38
N GLN A 412 4.29 15.80 -18.71
CA GLN A 412 3.96 16.40 -20.01
C GLN A 412 5.13 16.43 -21.00
#